data_AF-A0A2M8L8Z8-F1
#
_entry.id   AF-A0A2M8L8Z8-F1
#
_cell.length_a   1.000
_cell.length_b   1.000
_cell.length_c   1.000
_cell.angle_alpha   90.00
_cell.angle_beta   90.00
_cell.angle_gamma   90.00
#
_symmetry.space_group_name_H-M   'P 1'
#
loop_
_entity.id
_entity.type
_entity.pdbx_description
1 polymer ?
#
loop_
_entity_poly.entity_id
_entity_poly.type
_entity_poly.pdbx_seq_one_letter_code
_entity_poly.pdbx_strand_id
1 'polypeptide(L)'
;MHSSVEKIARVLRADKDTILSIGREDILDEIVRQNENIIAEKLKFLGVADGKAREIYNALLERIQKDDAKIAASLGNPVCDSAGGCESLLDAAKKVMNKKKGFFVKENKARELLENIPPENILKGLGYKSVSEMLEKEDMIEIFSALRFVENSEWLNNVFFKQYEKLTPDDFEEREIKIMVLGGKWKDAAEKFLKKKYHNISHLKELGVIFILPAVMAIKGETLRTLALIFHYYHEIIFYSRLFKKAAKSDDFSQRVISFLRGDVLDTRFPEEFSGKRWMIIQKYLAKDDKNDWRLFEPHVNPEAIHWKKAENNISDLGSIVDSVDLSFWKELDWVGDYYFTEIGSEFLVSFNLVDTVMSLVRQKEMIKYLYHHQEALWNKIFSEAMGEEKMEEMIIQNWEKGYIDI
;
A
#
# COMPACT_ATOMS: atom_id res chain seq x y z
N MET A 1 -32.53 -3.71 -18.54
CA MET A 1 -31.22 -3.16 -18.96
C MET A 1 -30.39 -3.03 -17.71
N HIS A 2 -29.19 -3.63 -17.71
CA HIS A 2 -28.39 -3.94 -16.53
C HIS A 2 -27.79 -2.68 -15.87
N SER A 3 -28.61 -1.93 -15.10
CA SER A 3 -28.19 -0.68 -14.46
C SER A 3 -26.93 -0.83 -13.58
N SER A 4 -26.76 -1.99 -12.94
CA SER A 4 -25.61 -2.28 -12.08
C SER A 4 -24.31 -2.43 -12.89
N VAL A 5 -24.37 -3.10 -14.04
CA VAL A 5 -23.24 -3.22 -14.98
C VAL A 5 -22.80 -1.83 -15.44
N GLU A 6 -23.75 -0.98 -15.81
CA GLU A 6 -23.43 0.38 -16.25
C GLU A 6 -22.77 1.21 -15.14
N LYS A 7 -23.28 1.08 -13.91
CA LYS A 7 -22.75 1.77 -12.74
C LYS A 7 -21.33 1.30 -12.41
N ILE A 8 -21.08 0.00 -12.38
CA ILE A 8 -19.75 -0.58 -12.11
C ILE A 8 -18.76 -0.23 -13.23
N ALA A 9 -19.15 -0.42 -14.50
CA ALA A 9 -18.32 -0.07 -15.66
C ALA A 9 -17.89 1.41 -15.61
N ARG A 10 -18.83 2.28 -15.26
CA ARG A 10 -18.58 3.72 -15.10
C ARG A 10 -17.57 4.02 -13.99
N VAL A 11 -17.73 3.42 -12.80
CA VAL A 11 -16.79 3.61 -11.68
C VAL A 11 -15.40 3.10 -12.02
N LEU A 12 -15.30 1.92 -12.65
CA LEU A 12 -14.03 1.31 -13.06
C LEU A 12 -13.44 1.91 -14.33
N ARG A 13 -14.20 2.78 -15.02
CA ARG A 13 -13.86 3.34 -16.35
C ARG A 13 -13.62 2.24 -17.41
N ALA A 14 -14.24 1.08 -17.22
CA ALA A 14 -14.16 -0.06 -18.11
C ALA A 14 -15.32 -0.04 -19.11
N ASP A 15 -15.18 -0.80 -20.20
CA ASP A 15 -16.29 -1.02 -21.12
C ASP A 15 -17.39 -1.87 -20.46
N LYS A 16 -18.65 -1.63 -20.82
CA LYS A 16 -19.78 -2.43 -20.30
C LYS A 16 -19.65 -3.88 -20.70
N ASP A 17 -19.16 -4.15 -21.91
CA ASP A 17 -18.96 -5.51 -22.42
C ASP A 17 -17.86 -6.24 -21.64
N THR A 18 -16.83 -5.51 -21.19
CA THR A 18 -15.81 -6.06 -20.28
C THR A 18 -16.44 -6.50 -18.96
N ILE A 19 -17.31 -5.68 -18.37
CA ILE A 19 -18.00 -6.04 -17.11
C ILE A 19 -18.99 -7.18 -17.32
N LEU A 20 -19.73 -7.19 -18.44
CA LEU A 20 -20.65 -8.29 -18.79
C LEU A 20 -19.92 -9.62 -19.00
N SER A 21 -18.71 -9.59 -19.56
CA SER A 21 -17.92 -10.80 -19.84
C SER A 21 -17.61 -11.64 -18.59
N ILE A 22 -17.63 -11.02 -17.40
CA ILE A 22 -17.43 -11.69 -16.11
C ILE A 22 -18.54 -12.73 -15.85
N GLY A 23 -19.73 -12.56 -16.44
CA GLY A 23 -20.79 -13.57 -16.43
C GLY A 23 -21.48 -13.79 -15.07
N ARG A 24 -21.39 -12.82 -14.15
CA ARG A 24 -21.89 -12.88 -12.76
C ARG A 24 -22.74 -11.67 -12.38
N GLU A 25 -23.77 -11.41 -13.17
CA GLU A 25 -24.66 -10.24 -12.97
C GLU A 25 -25.31 -10.21 -11.58
N ASP A 26 -25.60 -11.38 -11.00
CA ASP A 26 -26.11 -11.55 -9.64
C ASP A 26 -25.18 -10.93 -8.58
N ILE A 27 -23.87 -11.14 -8.73
CA ILE A 27 -22.85 -10.55 -7.87
C ILE A 27 -22.79 -9.03 -8.09
N LEU A 28 -22.83 -8.58 -9.35
CA LEU A 28 -22.73 -7.17 -9.68
C LEU A 28 -23.92 -6.37 -9.10
N ASP A 29 -25.13 -6.92 -9.19
CA ASP A 29 -26.33 -6.35 -8.58
C ASP A 29 -26.20 -6.27 -7.05
N GLU A 30 -25.70 -7.32 -6.41
CA GLU A 30 -25.50 -7.34 -4.96
C GLU A 30 -24.44 -6.33 -4.51
N ILE A 31 -23.32 -6.20 -5.23
CA ILE A 31 -22.28 -5.20 -4.96
C ILE A 31 -22.87 -3.78 -5.02
N VAL A 32 -23.64 -3.46 -6.06
CA VAL A 32 -24.28 -2.14 -6.19
C VAL A 32 -25.26 -1.89 -5.05
N ARG A 33 -26.09 -2.87 -4.72
CA ARG A 33 -27.03 -2.78 -3.60
C ARG A 33 -26.32 -2.57 -2.26
N GLN A 34 -25.23 -3.29 -2.01
CA GLN A 34 -24.40 -3.11 -0.81
C GLN A 34 -23.78 -1.72 -0.76
N ASN A 35 -23.18 -1.26 -1.87
CA ASN A 35 -22.57 0.07 -1.98
C ASN A 35 -23.55 1.17 -1.61
N GLU A 36 -24.75 1.14 -2.19
CA GLU A 36 -25.81 2.13 -1.94
C GLU A 36 -26.28 2.13 -0.48
N ASN A 37 -26.46 0.96 0.12
CA ASN A 37 -26.85 0.84 1.52
C ASN A 37 -25.76 1.38 2.46
N ILE A 38 -24.49 1.03 2.22
CA ILE A 38 -23.36 1.51 3.01
C ILE A 38 -23.23 3.02 2.88
N ILE A 39 -23.27 3.56 1.66
CA ILE A 39 -23.23 5.00 1.40
C ILE A 39 -24.34 5.71 2.17
N ALA A 40 -25.59 5.23 2.08
CA ALA A 40 -26.72 5.85 2.78
C ALA A 40 -26.52 5.85 4.30
N GLU A 41 -26.03 4.74 4.87
CA GLU A 41 -25.68 4.65 6.29
C GLU A 41 -24.58 5.66 6.68
N LYS A 42 -23.48 5.72 5.92
CA LYS A 42 -22.33 6.59 6.23
C LYS A 42 -22.69 8.06 6.05
N LEU A 43 -23.46 8.43 5.02
CA LEU A 43 -23.94 9.80 4.83
C LEU A 43 -24.87 10.24 5.96
N LYS A 44 -25.79 9.38 6.38
CA LYS A 44 -26.65 9.63 7.55
C LYS A 44 -25.82 9.83 8.81
N PHE A 45 -24.81 8.99 9.02
CA PHE A 45 -23.89 9.09 10.15
C PHE A 45 -23.09 10.41 10.14
N LEU A 46 -22.65 10.85 8.96
CA LEU A 46 -21.97 12.14 8.78
C LEU A 46 -22.91 13.35 8.83
N GLY A 47 -24.24 13.14 8.86
CA GLY A 47 -25.23 14.21 8.84
C GLY A 47 -25.35 14.93 7.49
N VAL A 48 -24.98 14.26 6.40
CA VAL A 48 -25.05 14.81 5.03
C VAL A 48 -26.29 14.23 4.33
N ALA A 49 -27.23 15.08 3.94
CA ALA A 49 -28.45 14.68 3.23
C ALA A 49 -28.28 14.85 1.72
N ASP A 50 -28.37 13.77 0.93
CA ASP A 50 -28.24 13.72 -0.56
C ASP A 50 -27.33 14.82 -1.13
N GLY A 51 -26.14 14.94 -0.52
CA GLY A 51 -25.29 16.11 -0.63
C GLY A 51 -24.63 16.22 -2.00
N LYS A 52 -24.22 17.43 -2.34
CA LYS A 52 -23.33 17.64 -3.50
C LYS A 52 -21.99 16.97 -3.24
N ALA A 53 -21.27 16.59 -4.31
CA ALA A 53 -19.98 15.90 -4.21
C ALA A 53 -19.00 16.57 -3.22
N ARG A 54 -18.97 17.90 -3.21
CA ARG A 54 -18.12 18.71 -2.33
C ARG A 54 -18.51 18.59 -0.86
N GLU A 55 -19.80 18.53 -0.54
CA GLU A 55 -20.28 18.43 0.84
C GLU A 55 -19.91 17.07 1.45
N ILE A 56 -20.14 16.00 0.69
CA ILE A 56 -19.76 14.64 1.08
C ILE A 56 -18.25 14.56 1.29
N TYR A 57 -17.49 15.03 0.31
CA TYR A 57 -16.03 15.02 0.36
C TYR A 57 -15.49 15.82 1.57
N ASN A 58 -16.04 17.01 1.84
CA ASN A 58 -15.65 17.80 3.01
C ASN A 58 -15.99 17.08 4.33
N ALA A 59 -17.15 16.44 4.42
CA ALA A 59 -17.55 15.69 5.61
C ALA A 59 -16.59 14.51 5.89
N LEU A 60 -16.14 13.81 4.84
CA LEU A 60 -15.12 12.76 4.95
C LEU A 60 -13.75 13.33 5.42
N LEU A 61 -13.31 14.46 4.86
CA LEU A 61 -12.08 15.13 5.29
C LEU A 61 -12.15 15.64 6.73
N GLU A 62 -13.30 16.15 7.17
CA GLU A 62 -13.52 16.55 8.56
C GLU A 62 -13.52 15.34 9.49
N ARG A 63 -14.11 14.23 9.07
CA ARG A 63 -14.09 12.98 9.82
C ARG A 63 -12.66 12.49 10.04
N ILE A 64 -11.82 12.48 9.01
CA ILE A 64 -10.40 12.13 9.16
C ILE A 64 -9.71 13.09 10.13
N GLN A 65 -9.89 14.40 9.98
CA GLN A 65 -9.23 15.36 10.87
C GLN A 65 -9.62 15.14 12.33
N LYS A 66 -10.89 14.81 12.60
CA LYS A 66 -11.37 14.49 13.94
C LYS A 66 -10.78 13.18 14.47
N ASP A 67 -10.74 12.14 13.65
CA ASP A 67 -10.23 10.83 14.05
C ASP A 67 -8.71 10.87 14.26
N ASP A 68 -7.96 11.50 13.35
CA ASP A 68 -6.52 11.74 13.47
C ASP A 68 -6.17 12.51 14.75
N ALA A 69 -6.88 13.61 15.04
CA ALA A 69 -6.65 14.40 16.25
C ALA A 69 -6.92 13.60 17.53
N LYS A 70 -7.97 12.76 17.54
CA LYS A 70 -8.28 11.89 18.68
C LYS A 70 -7.20 10.84 18.88
N ILE A 71 -6.79 10.15 17.82
CA ILE A 71 -5.71 9.16 17.87
C ILE A 71 -4.42 9.82 18.36
N ALA A 72 -4.03 10.96 17.77
CA ALA A 72 -2.85 11.70 18.18
C ALA A 72 -2.90 12.06 19.67
N ALA A 73 -4.01 12.64 20.15
CA ALA A 73 -4.18 13.01 21.55
C ALA A 73 -4.05 11.80 22.49
N SER A 74 -4.70 10.68 22.18
CA SER A 74 -4.64 9.45 22.97
C SER A 74 -3.26 8.77 22.97
N LEU A 75 -2.44 9.05 21.96
CA LEU A 75 -1.05 8.60 21.88
C LEU A 75 -0.05 9.61 22.45
N GLY A 76 -0.51 10.69 23.08
CA GLY A 76 0.35 11.73 23.66
C GLY A 76 0.94 12.70 22.63
N ASN A 77 0.28 12.88 21.48
CA ASN A 77 0.68 13.70 20.34
C ASN A 77 2.09 13.34 19.83
N PRO A 78 2.28 12.11 19.30
CA PRO A 78 3.59 11.65 18.84
C PRO A 78 4.13 12.52 17.72
N VAL A 79 5.44 12.77 17.75
CA VAL A 79 6.19 13.46 16.69
C VAL A 79 7.32 12.56 16.27
N CYS A 80 7.20 11.94 15.09
CA CYS A 80 8.17 10.95 14.60
C CYS A 80 9.44 11.59 14.01
N ASP A 81 10.03 12.56 14.71
CA ASP A 81 11.32 13.17 14.39
C ASP A 81 12.51 12.42 14.99
N SER A 82 12.23 11.41 15.81
CA SER A 82 13.17 10.56 16.52
C SER A 82 12.50 9.24 16.93
N ALA A 83 13.29 8.25 17.33
CA ALA A 83 12.75 6.98 17.82
C ALA A 83 11.85 7.17 19.05
N GLY A 84 12.28 7.98 20.02
CA GLY A 84 11.50 8.27 21.23
C GLY A 84 10.21 9.05 20.92
N GLY A 85 10.27 10.03 20.01
CA GLY A 85 9.08 10.81 19.64
C GLY A 85 8.00 10.00 18.90
N CYS A 86 8.36 8.85 18.32
CA CYS A 86 7.45 7.95 17.61
C CYS A 86 7.04 6.70 18.43
N GLU A 87 7.55 6.55 19.65
CA GLU A 87 7.45 5.32 20.44
C GLU A 87 6.00 4.89 20.67
N SER A 88 5.14 5.82 21.15
CA SER A 88 3.73 5.52 21.42
C SER A 88 2.96 5.09 20.18
N LEU A 89 3.28 5.67 19.02
CA LEU A 89 2.68 5.31 17.73
C LEU A 89 3.10 3.91 17.30
N LEU A 90 4.39 3.61 17.38
CA LEU A 90 4.92 2.28 17.03
C LEU A 90 4.38 1.19 17.97
N ASP A 91 4.26 1.48 19.26
CA ASP A 91 3.74 0.52 20.23
C ASP A 91 2.25 0.29 20.06
N ALA A 92 1.48 1.32 19.73
CA ALA A 92 0.08 1.18 19.35
C ALA A 92 -0.07 0.29 18.10
N ALA A 93 0.75 0.52 17.06
CA ALA A 93 0.75 -0.33 15.88
C ALA A 93 1.09 -1.78 16.23
N LYS A 94 2.14 -2.03 17.03
CA LYS A 94 2.56 -3.39 17.44
C LYS A 94 1.49 -4.12 18.26
N LYS A 95 0.59 -3.42 18.96
CA LYS A 95 -0.51 -4.06 19.71
C LYS A 95 -1.58 -4.63 18.77
N VAL A 96 -1.81 -3.97 17.63
CA VAL A 96 -2.75 -4.43 16.59
C VAL A 96 -2.11 -5.53 15.73
N MET A 97 -0.83 -5.34 15.39
CA MET A 97 -0.10 -6.29 14.56
C MET A 97 0.31 -7.52 15.38
N ASN A 98 -0.18 -8.69 14.99
CA ASN A 98 0.33 -9.94 15.54
C ASN A 98 1.82 -10.10 15.26
N LYS A 99 2.58 -10.76 16.14
CA LYS A 99 3.98 -11.10 15.87
C LYS A 99 4.06 -12.20 14.81
N LYS A 100 4.19 -11.81 13.54
CA LYS A 100 4.40 -12.74 12.42
C LYS A 100 5.87 -12.75 12.04
N LYS A 101 6.35 -13.94 11.71
CA LYS A 101 7.66 -14.14 11.10
C LYS A 101 7.52 -14.16 9.58
N GLY A 102 8.56 -13.71 8.88
CA GLY A 102 8.70 -13.85 7.44
C GLY A 102 10.07 -14.40 7.05
N PHE A 103 10.23 -14.68 5.77
CA PHE A 103 11.46 -15.19 5.16
C PHE A 103 12.22 -14.05 4.51
N PHE A 104 13.32 -13.63 5.12
CA PHE A 104 14.04 -12.40 4.78
C PHE A 104 15.53 -12.66 4.63
N VAL A 105 16.22 -11.82 3.87
CA VAL A 105 17.68 -11.85 3.72
C VAL A 105 18.33 -11.75 5.10
N LYS A 106 19.30 -12.63 5.34
CA LYS A 106 20.10 -12.67 6.58
C LYS A 106 20.94 -11.41 6.72
N GLU A 107 21.17 -10.97 7.95
CA GLU A 107 21.97 -9.78 8.20
C GLU A 107 23.41 -9.89 7.71
N ASN A 108 24.04 -11.06 7.86
CA ASN A 108 25.40 -11.28 7.34
C ASN A 108 25.46 -11.17 5.82
N LYS A 109 24.43 -11.67 5.11
CA LYS A 109 24.34 -11.51 3.65
C LYS A 109 24.15 -10.05 3.26
N ALA A 110 23.31 -9.31 3.97
CA ALA A 110 23.12 -7.88 3.71
C ALA A 110 24.40 -7.06 3.93
N ARG A 111 25.22 -7.43 4.92
CA ARG A 111 26.58 -6.87 5.12
C ARG A 111 27.49 -7.18 3.93
N GLU A 112 27.53 -8.43 3.49
CA GLU A 112 28.32 -8.86 2.31
C GLU A 112 27.92 -8.05 1.06
N LEU A 113 26.63 -7.81 0.83
CA LEU A 113 26.15 -7.01 -0.31
C LEU A 113 26.67 -5.56 -0.28
N LEU A 114 26.75 -4.95 0.91
CA LEU A 114 27.31 -3.61 1.10
C LEU A 114 28.83 -3.58 0.90
N GLU A 115 29.54 -4.62 1.33
CA GLU A 115 31.01 -4.73 1.17
C GLU A 115 31.40 -4.93 -0.30
N ASN A 116 30.64 -5.75 -1.02
CA ASN A 116 30.87 -6.03 -2.44
C ASN A 116 30.62 -4.80 -3.33
N ILE A 117 29.59 -4.00 -3.02
CA ILE A 117 29.28 -2.76 -3.73
C ILE A 117 29.07 -1.63 -2.71
N PRO A 118 30.15 -0.90 -2.37
CA PRO A 118 30.14 0.17 -1.39
C PRO A 118 29.20 1.33 -1.75
N PRO A 119 28.38 1.83 -0.78
CA PRO A 119 27.54 3.01 -0.98
C PRO A 119 28.36 4.30 -0.76
N GLU A 120 28.97 4.80 -1.83
CA GLU A 120 29.92 5.92 -1.79
C GLU A 120 29.33 7.23 -1.22
N ASN A 121 28.05 7.54 -1.49
CA ASN A 121 27.45 8.76 -0.98
C ASN A 121 27.17 8.65 0.53
N ILE A 122 26.78 7.46 1.01
CA ILE A 122 26.63 7.20 2.44
C ILE A 122 27.99 7.28 3.14
N LEU A 123 29.02 6.62 2.62
CA LEU A 123 30.37 6.66 3.20
C LEU A 123 30.88 8.09 3.33
N LYS A 124 30.79 8.86 2.24
CA LYS A 124 31.19 10.28 2.22
C LYS A 124 30.32 11.13 3.15
N GLY A 125 29.01 10.89 3.18
CA GLY A 125 28.07 11.64 4.01
C GLY A 125 28.28 11.44 5.51
N LEU A 126 28.68 10.23 5.92
CA LEU A 126 28.97 9.88 7.32
C LEU A 126 30.45 10.02 7.70
N GLY A 127 31.35 10.21 6.73
CA GLY A 127 32.77 10.43 6.96
C GLY A 127 33.59 9.14 7.19
N TYR A 128 33.12 8.00 6.69
CA TYR A 128 33.83 6.72 6.79
C TYR A 128 34.74 6.47 5.58
N LYS A 129 35.89 5.81 5.81
CA LYS A 129 36.85 5.50 4.73
C LYS A 129 36.60 4.16 4.06
N SER A 130 35.85 3.27 4.70
CA SER A 130 35.57 1.93 4.20
C SER A 130 34.23 1.43 4.73
N VAL A 131 33.65 0.45 4.02
CA VAL A 131 32.42 -0.21 4.44
C VAL A 131 32.62 -0.95 5.77
N SER A 132 33.76 -1.60 5.98
CA SER A 132 34.06 -2.30 7.23
C SER A 132 34.06 -1.35 8.43
N GLU A 133 34.73 -0.19 8.32
CA GLU A 133 34.71 0.83 9.38
C GLU A 133 33.29 1.33 9.68
N MET A 134 32.49 1.56 8.63
CA MET A 134 31.10 1.97 8.77
C MET A 134 30.26 0.89 9.48
N LEU A 135 30.37 -0.37 9.05
CA LEU A 135 29.60 -1.49 9.58
C LEU A 135 29.97 -1.90 11.01
N GLU A 136 31.13 -1.49 11.52
CA GLU A 136 31.53 -1.60 12.93
C GLU A 136 30.84 -0.56 13.83
N LYS A 137 30.52 0.60 13.28
CA LYS A 137 30.01 1.76 14.02
C LYS A 137 28.52 2.04 13.80
N GLU A 138 27.95 1.48 12.73
CA GLU A 138 26.60 1.77 12.25
C GLU A 138 25.69 0.54 12.22
N ASP A 139 24.39 0.75 12.45
CA ASP A 139 23.37 -0.30 12.26
C ASP A 139 23.21 -0.56 10.76
N MET A 140 23.46 -1.80 10.35
CA MET A 140 23.39 -2.22 8.94
C MET A 140 22.02 -1.97 8.31
N ILE A 141 20.93 -2.17 9.06
CA ILE A 141 19.57 -1.94 8.56
C ILE A 141 19.32 -0.46 8.30
N GLU A 142 19.88 0.44 9.11
CA GLU A 142 19.82 1.87 8.84
C GLU A 142 20.56 2.22 7.54
N ILE A 143 21.77 1.69 7.35
CA ILE A 143 22.55 1.88 6.11
C ILE A 143 21.76 1.37 4.90
N PHE A 144 21.21 0.16 4.98
CA PHE A 144 20.45 -0.45 3.88
C PHE A 144 19.18 0.35 3.56
N SER A 145 18.50 0.86 4.59
CA SER A 145 17.33 1.75 4.43
C SER A 145 17.74 3.07 3.76
N ALA A 146 18.90 3.61 4.12
CA ALA A 146 19.45 4.85 3.58
C ALA A 146 19.81 4.77 2.09
N LEU A 147 20.12 3.59 1.56
CA LEU A 147 20.35 3.38 0.13
C LEU A 147 19.20 3.96 -0.72
N ARG A 148 17.95 3.88 -0.26
CA ARG A 148 16.77 4.33 -1.02
C ARG A 148 16.68 5.84 -1.21
N PHE A 149 17.35 6.63 -0.39
CA PHE A 149 17.21 8.10 -0.39
C PHE A 149 18.51 8.88 -0.38
N VAL A 150 19.64 8.23 -0.07
CA VAL A 150 20.98 8.84 -0.15
C VAL A 150 21.65 8.52 -1.48
N GLU A 151 21.52 7.27 -1.95
CA GLU A 151 22.13 6.84 -3.20
C GLU A 151 21.26 7.16 -4.42
N ASN A 152 21.90 7.22 -5.59
CA ASN A 152 21.21 7.48 -6.85
C ASN A 152 20.35 6.27 -7.26
N SER A 153 19.11 6.50 -7.72
CA SER A 153 18.19 5.42 -8.13
C SER A 153 18.72 4.56 -9.28
N GLU A 154 19.45 5.13 -10.23
CA GLU A 154 20.09 4.39 -11.32
C GLU A 154 21.18 3.46 -10.78
N TRP A 155 22.03 3.95 -9.86
CA TRP A 155 23.04 3.13 -9.21
C TRP A 155 22.40 2.02 -8.37
N LEU A 156 21.37 2.36 -7.58
CA LEU A 156 20.68 1.40 -6.73
C LEU A 156 20.09 0.25 -7.56
N ASN A 157 19.38 0.59 -8.64
CA ASN A 157 18.67 -0.37 -9.48
C ASN A 157 19.60 -1.18 -10.41
N ASN A 158 20.59 -0.53 -11.03
CA ASN A 158 21.39 -1.15 -12.09
C ASN A 158 22.77 -1.65 -11.61
N VAL A 159 23.26 -1.18 -10.46
CA VAL A 159 24.57 -1.54 -9.92
C VAL A 159 24.40 -2.36 -8.64
N PHE A 160 23.79 -1.78 -7.60
CA PHE A 160 23.69 -2.41 -6.29
C PHE A 160 22.82 -3.68 -6.32
N PHE A 161 21.61 -3.59 -6.86
CA PHE A 161 20.68 -4.73 -6.92
C PHE A 161 21.06 -5.82 -7.92
N LYS A 162 22.05 -5.59 -8.80
CA LYS A 162 22.57 -6.66 -9.67
C LYS A 162 23.11 -7.86 -8.88
N GLN A 163 23.61 -7.62 -7.68
CA GLN A 163 24.09 -8.69 -6.81
C GLN A 163 22.99 -9.68 -6.39
N TYR A 164 21.72 -9.29 -6.48
CA TYR A 164 20.59 -10.15 -6.10
C TYR A 164 20.47 -11.37 -7.01
N GLU A 165 21.06 -11.32 -8.22
CA GLU A 165 21.12 -12.44 -9.16
C GLU A 165 21.80 -13.68 -8.56
N LYS A 166 22.64 -13.47 -7.54
CA LYS A 166 23.39 -14.53 -6.84
C LYS A 166 22.75 -14.98 -5.52
N LEU A 167 21.60 -14.42 -5.14
CA LEU A 167 20.92 -14.84 -3.92
C LEU A 167 20.40 -16.26 -4.05
N THR A 168 20.50 -17.01 -2.97
CA THR A 168 20.02 -18.38 -2.83
C THR A 168 19.03 -18.46 -1.68
N PRO A 169 18.20 -19.51 -1.59
CA PRO A 169 17.33 -19.70 -0.42
C PRO A 169 18.10 -19.73 0.91
N ASP A 170 19.33 -20.20 0.92
CA ASP A 170 20.18 -20.26 2.12
C ASP A 170 20.65 -18.88 2.60
N ASP A 171 20.55 -17.84 1.76
CA ASP A 171 20.82 -16.45 2.14
C ASP A 171 19.68 -15.81 2.95
N PHE A 172 18.58 -16.53 3.16
CA PHE A 172 17.38 -16.06 3.84
C PHE A 172 17.16 -16.82 5.16
N GLU A 173 16.44 -16.20 6.09
CA GLU A 173 16.09 -16.75 7.40
C GLU A 173 14.67 -16.40 7.81
N GLU A 174 14.12 -17.17 8.75
CA GLU A 174 12.85 -16.83 9.38
C GLU A 174 13.05 -15.90 10.58
N ARG A 175 12.54 -14.68 10.50
CA ARG A 175 12.58 -13.72 11.61
C ARG A 175 11.36 -12.81 11.63
N GLU A 176 11.15 -12.11 12.74
CA GLU A 176 10.08 -11.12 12.88
C GLU A 176 10.35 -9.88 12.01
N ILE A 177 9.29 -9.19 11.63
CA ILE A 177 9.39 -7.90 10.93
C ILE A 177 9.94 -6.84 11.90
N LYS A 178 10.97 -6.10 11.48
CA LYS A 178 11.53 -4.99 12.24
C LYS A 178 10.82 -3.69 11.85
N ILE A 179 10.33 -2.95 12.84
CA ILE A 179 9.74 -1.62 12.63
C ILE A 179 10.58 -0.63 13.44
N MET A 180 11.10 0.40 12.77
CA MET A 180 12.04 1.34 13.41
C MET A 180 11.92 2.77 12.87
N VAL A 181 12.43 3.72 13.64
CA VAL A 181 12.72 5.08 13.15
C VAL A 181 14.21 5.16 12.90
N LEU A 182 14.64 5.73 11.77
CA LEU A 182 16.06 5.92 11.51
C LEU A 182 16.66 6.96 12.46
N GLY A 183 17.96 6.81 12.78
CA GLY A 183 18.65 7.74 13.67
C GLY A 183 18.71 9.17 13.13
N GLY A 184 18.88 10.15 14.03
CA GLY A 184 18.90 11.57 13.68
C GLY A 184 19.97 11.98 12.65
N LYS A 185 21.03 11.17 12.47
CA LYS A 185 22.06 11.38 11.44
C LYS A 185 21.49 11.41 10.01
N TRP A 186 20.34 10.79 9.79
CA TRP A 186 19.69 10.74 8.48
C TRP A 186 18.75 11.92 8.22
N LYS A 187 18.52 12.80 9.20
CA LYS A 187 17.52 13.87 9.13
C LYS A 187 17.69 14.77 7.91
N ASP A 188 18.90 15.27 7.65
CA ASP A 188 19.17 16.17 6.51
C ASP A 188 18.92 15.49 5.16
N ALA A 189 19.29 14.21 5.05
CA ALA A 189 19.06 13.42 3.84
C ALA A 189 17.56 13.09 3.68
N ALA A 190 16.89 12.74 4.78
CA ALA A 190 15.46 12.51 4.83
C ALA A 190 14.67 13.75 4.39
N GLU A 191 14.97 14.94 4.93
CA GLU A 191 14.28 16.18 4.57
C GLU A 191 14.40 16.50 3.08
N LYS A 192 15.58 16.29 2.47
CA LYS A 192 15.78 16.46 1.02
C LYS A 192 14.95 15.47 0.20
N PHE A 193 14.86 14.23 0.65
CA PHE A 193 14.05 13.19 -0.01
C PHE A 193 12.55 13.46 0.12
N LEU A 194 12.09 13.94 1.28
CA LEU A 194 10.70 14.24 1.57
C LEU A 194 10.15 15.44 0.81
N LYS A 195 11.00 16.39 0.38
CA LYS A 195 10.56 17.44 -0.55
C LYS A 195 9.95 16.88 -1.84
N LYS A 196 10.27 15.62 -2.20
CA LYS A 196 9.70 14.91 -3.36
C LYS A 196 8.58 13.93 -2.98
N LYS A 197 8.46 13.53 -1.71
CA LYS A 197 7.52 12.51 -1.24
C LYS A 197 6.67 13.01 -0.08
N TYR A 198 5.36 12.85 -0.20
CA TYR A 198 4.38 13.30 0.78
C TYR A 198 4.23 12.38 2.01
N HIS A 199 5.18 11.50 2.30
CA HIS A 199 5.19 10.65 3.50
C HIS A 199 6.63 10.28 3.90
N ASN A 200 6.86 10.11 5.20
CA ASN A 200 8.16 9.82 5.82
C ASN A 200 8.41 8.34 6.09
N ILE A 201 7.57 7.44 5.61
CA ILE A 201 7.68 6.00 5.85
C ILE A 201 7.95 5.22 4.56
N SER A 202 8.79 4.18 4.65
CA SER A 202 9.12 3.24 3.59
C SER A 202 9.41 1.86 4.20
N HIS A 203 9.67 0.87 3.36
CA HIS A 203 9.97 -0.48 3.79
C HIS A 203 11.03 -1.15 2.89
N LEU A 204 11.55 -2.30 3.33
CA LEU A 204 12.42 -3.22 2.60
C LEU A 204 11.78 -4.61 2.70
N LYS A 205 11.22 -5.12 1.59
CA LYS A 205 10.47 -6.39 1.57
C LYS A 205 11.39 -7.56 1.83
N GLU A 206 12.53 -7.53 1.15
CA GLU A 206 13.62 -8.49 1.21
C GLU A 206 14.25 -8.59 2.60
N LEU A 207 14.25 -7.50 3.37
CA LEU A 207 14.79 -7.47 4.72
C LEU A 207 13.71 -7.48 5.80
N GLY A 208 12.42 -7.53 5.46
CA GLY A 208 11.35 -7.49 6.45
C GLY A 208 11.43 -6.29 7.40
N VAL A 209 11.73 -5.11 6.84
CA VAL A 209 11.91 -3.86 7.62
C VAL A 209 10.89 -2.82 7.18
N ILE A 210 10.25 -2.18 8.14
CA ILE A 210 9.49 -0.94 7.96
C ILE A 210 10.26 0.15 8.69
N PHE A 211 10.56 1.25 8.01
CA PHE A 211 11.32 2.35 8.59
C PHE A 211 10.66 3.70 8.38
N ILE A 212 10.72 4.51 9.43
CA ILE A 212 10.26 5.90 9.43
C ILE A 212 11.49 6.81 9.40
N LEU A 213 11.48 7.75 8.46
CA LEU A 213 12.46 8.81 8.35
C LEU A 213 12.18 9.87 9.43
N PRO A 214 13.19 10.28 10.22
CA PRO A 214 13.01 11.24 11.31
C PRO A 214 12.76 12.64 10.72
N ALA A 215 11.50 13.02 10.56
CA ALA A 215 11.10 14.29 9.99
C ALA A 215 9.75 14.75 10.52
N VAL A 216 9.63 16.06 10.74
CA VAL A 216 8.37 16.71 11.12
C VAL A 216 7.61 17.05 9.86
N MET A 217 6.45 16.45 9.65
CA MET A 217 5.57 16.82 8.56
C MET A 217 4.35 17.52 9.13
N ALA A 218 4.39 18.85 9.27
CA ALA A 218 3.28 19.65 9.83
C ALA A 218 2.00 19.63 8.95
N ILE A 219 1.38 18.46 8.84
CA ILE A 219 0.28 18.12 7.92
C ILE A 219 -0.82 17.46 8.73
N LYS A 220 -2.06 17.91 8.54
CA LYS A 220 -3.24 17.28 9.17
C LYS A 220 -3.42 15.85 8.65
N GLY A 221 -3.78 14.90 9.51
CA GLY A 221 -3.93 13.51 9.12
C GLY A 221 -2.63 12.69 9.22
N GLU A 222 -1.53 13.27 9.73
CA GLU A 222 -0.22 12.62 9.74
C GLU A 222 -0.20 11.34 10.59
N THR A 223 -0.80 11.37 11.79
CA THR A 223 -0.79 10.21 12.70
C THR A 223 -1.54 9.04 12.08
N LEU A 224 -2.76 9.28 11.59
CA LEU A 224 -3.59 8.27 10.95
C LEU A 224 -2.95 7.74 9.66
N ARG A 225 -2.39 8.63 8.83
CA ARG A 225 -1.67 8.24 7.61
C ARG A 225 -0.46 7.37 7.92
N THR A 226 0.32 7.72 8.94
CA THR A 226 1.52 6.98 9.33
C THR A 226 1.14 5.58 9.81
N LEU A 227 0.11 5.45 10.65
CA LEU A 227 -0.42 4.15 11.09
C LEU A 227 -0.94 3.32 9.91
N ALA A 228 -1.73 3.92 9.01
CA ALA A 228 -2.25 3.23 7.84
C ALA A 228 -1.11 2.69 6.95
N LEU A 229 -0.05 3.47 6.74
CA LEU A 229 1.13 3.05 5.98
C LEU A 229 1.94 1.96 6.69
N ILE A 230 2.09 2.01 8.03
CA ILE A 230 2.72 0.94 8.81
C ILE A 230 1.98 -0.37 8.59
N PHE A 231 0.65 -0.37 8.76
CA PHE A 231 -0.16 -1.57 8.60
C PHE A 231 -0.13 -2.09 7.15
N HIS A 232 -0.23 -1.20 6.16
CA HIS A 232 -0.14 -1.57 4.75
C HIS A 232 1.19 -2.26 4.43
N TYR A 233 2.33 -1.63 4.77
CA TYR A 233 3.65 -2.21 4.53
C TYR A 233 3.87 -3.50 5.33
N TYR A 234 3.29 -3.62 6.51
CA TYR A 234 3.35 -4.86 7.29
C TYR A 234 2.67 -6.02 6.54
N HIS A 235 1.46 -5.83 6.02
CA HIS A 235 0.77 -6.88 5.25
C HIS A 235 1.46 -7.18 3.92
N GLU A 236 2.01 -6.15 3.25
CA GLU A 236 2.81 -6.30 2.03
C GLU A 236 4.06 -7.15 2.30
N ILE A 237 4.85 -6.83 3.33
CA ILE A 237 6.04 -7.62 3.70
C ILE A 237 5.68 -9.07 3.97
N ILE A 238 4.59 -9.33 4.72
CA ILE A 238 4.15 -10.71 4.99
C ILE A 238 3.75 -11.43 3.70
N PHE A 239 3.04 -10.75 2.81
CA PHE A 239 2.65 -11.29 1.51
C PHE A 239 3.87 -11.65 0.65
N TYR A 240 4.84 -10.73 0.51
CA TYR A 240 6.07 -10.98 -0.25
C TYR A 240 6.95 -12.05 0.38
N SER A 241 7.00 -12.14 1.70
CA SER A 241 7.66 -13.26 2.38
C SER A 241 7.07 -14.62 1.97
N ARG A 242 5.74 -14.73 1.76
CA ARG A 242 5.12 -15.96 1.24
C ARG A 242 5.57 -16.24 -0.19
N LEU A 243 5.69 -15.21 -1.03
CA LEU A 243 6.22 -15.34 -2.39
C LEU A 243 7.68 -15.81 -2.38
N PHE A 244 8.54 -15.23 -1.53
CA PHE A 244 9.93 -15.66 -1.40
C PHE A 244 10.03 -17.12 -0.93
N LYS A 245 9.21 -17.54 0.04
CA LYS A 245 9.13 -18.95 0.47
C LYS A 245 8.67 -19.89 -0.65
N LYS A 246 7.76 -19.44 -1.53
CA LYS A 246 7.33 -20.20 -2.70
C LYS A 246 8.47 -20.32 -3.72
N ALA A 247 9.11 -19.20 -4.05
CA ALA A 247 10.24 -19.15 -4.97
C ALA A 247 11.42 -20.01 -4.48
N ALA A 248 11.63 -20.13 -3.16
CA ALA A 248 12.69 -20.95 -2.57
C ALA A 248 12.62 -22.45 -2.93
N LYS A 249 11.48 -22.89 -3.50
CA LYS A 249 11.27 -24.26 -4.00
C LYS A 249 11.55 -24.42 -5.49
N SER A 250 12.02 -23.36 -6.17
CA SER A 250 12.25 -23.32 -7.61
C SER A 250 13.73 -23.09 -7.91
N ASP A 251 14.21 -23.60 -9.06
CA ASP A 251 15.62 -23.48 -9.47
C ASP A 251 16.03 -22.05 -9.87
N ASP A 252 15.06 -21.20 -10.19
CA ASP A 252 15.19 -19.79 -10.61
C ASP A 252 14.87 -18.79 -9.47
N PHE A 253 15.25 -19.14 -8.24
CA PHE A 253 14.94 -18.37 -7.03
C PHE A 253 15.30 -16.88 -7.14
N SER A 254 16.55 -16.56 -7.52
CA SER A 254 17.01 -15.17 -7.58
C SER A 254 16.26 -14.34 -8.62
N GLN A 255 15.99 -14.93 -9.80
CA GLN A 255 15.22 -14.27 -10.85
C GLN A 255 13.80 -13.96 -10.39
N ARG A 256 13.16 -14.89 -9.68
CA ARG A 256 11.82 -14.68 -9.10
C ARG A 256 11.83 -13.57 -8.05
N VAL A 257 12.76 -13.61 -7.09
CA VAL A 257 12.89 -12.57 -6.05
C VAL A 257 13.07 -11.20 -6.69
N ILE A 258 13.94 -11.06 -7.69
CA ILE A 258 14.15 -9.80 -8.42
C ILE A 258 12.86 -9.34 -9.09
N SER A 259 12.17 -10.23 -9.80
CA SER A 259 10.91 -9.91 -10.49
C SER A 259 9.83 -9.43 -9.52
N PHE A 260 9.74 -10.06 -8.34
CA PHE A 260 8.80 -9.65 -7.29
C PHE A 260 9.15 -8.25 -6.78
N LEU A 261 10.42 -7.98 -6.46
CA LEU A 261 10.85 -6.68 -5.94
C LEU A 261 10.68 -5.55 -6.97
N ARG A 262 10.85 -5.84 -8.26
CA ARG A 262 10.68 -4.87 -9.36
C ARG A 262 9.22 -4.53 -9.63
N GLY A 263 8.28 -5.40 -9.26
CA GLY A 263 6.86 -5.17 -9.50
C GLY A 263 6.44 -5.50 -10.93
N ASP A 264 7.01 -6.54 -11.55
CA ASP A 264 6.72 -6.90 -12.94
C ASP A 264 5.25 -7.26 -13.15
N VAL A 265 4.62 -6.67 -14.15
CA VAL A 265 3.23 -6.98 -14.54
C VAL A 265 3.25 -7.47 -15.97
N LEU A 266 2.41 -8.47 -16.26
CA LEU A 266 2.22 -8.97 -17.61
C LEU A 266 1.80 -7.80 -18.53
N ASP A 267 2.50 -7.67 -19.66
CA ASP A 267 2.22 -6.65 -20.68
C ASP A 267 1.79 -7.34 -21.99
N THR A 268 0.71 -8.10 -21.90
CA THR A 268 0.16 -8.84 -23.03
C THR A 268 -1.35 -8.88 -22.89
N ARG A 269 -2.05 -8.40 -23.91
CA ARG A 269 -3.52 -8.52 -24.00
C ARG A 269 -3.90 -9.96 -24.29
N PHE A 270 -4.93 -10.43 -23.61
CA PHE A 270 -5.49 -11.75 -23.89
C PHE A 270 -6.42 -11.70 -25.11
N PRO A 271 -6.50 -12.79 -25.89
CA PRO A 271 -7.53 -12.94 -26.91
C PRO A 271 -8.94 -12.84 -26.30
N GLU A 272 -9.90 -12.38 -27.11
CA GLU A 272 -11.28 -12.12 -26.68
C GLU A 272 -11.99 -13.35 -26.08
N GLU A 273 -11.62 -14.56 -26.51
CA GLU A 273 -12.16 -15.83 -25.97
C GLU A 273 -11.89 -16.05 -24.47
N PHE A 274 -10.89 -15.35 -23.91
CA PHE A 274 -10.53 -15.34 -22.48
C PHE A 274 -11.12 -14.15 -21.72
N SER A 275 -11.86 -13.26 -22.39
CA SER A 275 -12.53 -12.13 -21.75
C SER A 275 -13.43 -12.60 -20.61
N GLY A 276 -13.27 -11.98 -19.44
CA GLY A 276 -13.97 -12.35 -18.21
C GLY A 276 -13.56 -13.68 -17.57
N LYS A 277 -12.88 -14.58 -18.28
CA LYS A 277 -12.40 -15.89 -17.78
C LYS A 277 -10.99 -15.86 -17.23
N ARG A 278 -10.25 -14.79 -17.52
CA ARG A 278 -8.88 -14.59 -17.10
C ARG A 278 -8.72 -13.24 -16.43
N TRP A 279 -8.16 -13.25 -15.23
CA TRP A 279 -7.96 -12.07 -14.41
C TRP A 279 -6.48 -11.78 -14.27
N MET A 280 -6.03 -10.60 -14.70
CA MET A 280 -4.63 -10.21 -14.57
C MET A 280 -4.25 -10.05 -13.09
N ILE A 281 -2.99 -10.31 -12.75
CA ILE A 281 -2.42 -9.95 -11.44
C ILE A 281 -1.60 -8.68 -11.64
N ILE A 282 -2.08 -7.56 -11.10
CA ILE A 282 -1.43 -6.26 -11.24
C ILE A 282 -0.87 -5.85 -9.88
N GLN A 283 0.43 -6.06 -9.67
CA GLN A 283 1.10 -5.86 -8.38
C GLN A 283 1.58 -4.42 -8.10
N LYS A 284 1.12 -3.43 -8.89
CA LYS A 284 1.45 -2.02 -8.69
C LYS A 284 0.31 -1.12 -9.12
N TYR A 285 0.26 0.11 -8.58
CA TYR A 285 -0.70 1.12 -9.02
C TYR A 285 -0.31 1.74 -10.36
N LEU A 286 -0.66 1.08 -11.46
CA LEU A 286 -0.37 1.55 -12.82
C LEU A 286 -0.88 2.97 -13.08
N ALA A 287 -2.00 3.35 -12.45
CA ALA A 287 -2.56 4.70 -12.56
C ALA A 287 -1.65 5.83 -12.04
N LYS A 288 -0.64 5.52 -11.21
CA LYS A 288 0.41 6.49 -10.81
C LYS A 288 1.37 6.81 -11.96
N ASP A 289 1.61 5.83 -12.83
CA ASP A 289 2.49 5.96 -14.00
C ASP A 289 1.68 6.50 -15.19
N ASP A 290 0.56 5.83 -15.52
CA ASP A 290 -0.38 6.21 -16.56
C ASP A 290 -1.82 5.87 -16.15
N LYS A 291 -2.64 6.91 -15.91
CA LYS A 291 -4.06 6.77 -15.57
C LYS A 291 -4.93 6.16 -16.69
N ASN A 292 -4.39 6.02 -17.89
CA ASN A 292 -5.04 5.45 -19.06
C ASN A 292 -4.40 4.13 -19.50
N ASP A 293 -3.54 3.52 -18.66
CA ASP A 293 -3.01 2.19 -18.92
C ASP A 293 -4.18 1.22 -19.13
N TRP A 294 -4.12 0.47 -20.24
CA TRP A 294 -5.24 -0.36 -20.67
C TRP A 294 -5.60 -1.45 -19.65
N ARG A 295 -4.62 -1.92 -18.87
CA ARG A 295 -4.80 -3.00 -17.89
C ARG A 295 -5.74 -2.59 -16.75
N LEU A 296 -5.86 -1.28 -16.49
CA LEU A 296 -6.78 -0.73 -15.49
C LEU A 296 -8.26 -0.97 -15.83
N PHE A 297 -8.55 -1.23 -17.12
CA PHE A 297 -9.91 -1.37 -17.64
C PHE A 297 -10.28 -2.81 -17.98
N GLU A 298 -9.39 -3.76 -17.71
CA GLU A 298 -9.59 -5.20 -17.94
C GLU A 298 -9.80 -5.93 -16.60
N PRO A 299 -10.39 -7.13 -16.57
CA PRO A 299 -10.54 -7.90 -15.33
C PRO A 299 -9.18 -8.20 -14.69
N HIS A 300 -8.99 -7.76 -13.46
CA HIS A 300 -7.74 -7.95 -12.71
C HIS A 300 -7.94 -7.97 -11.20
N VAL A 301 -6.94 -8.50 -10.52
CA VAL A 301 -6.81 -8.44 -9.07
C VAL A 301 -5.52 -7.72 -8.71
N ASN A 302 -5.56 -6.99 -7.60
CA ASN A 302 -4.47 -6.15 -7.15
C ASN A 302 -4.09 -6.51 -5.69
N PRO A 303 -2.90 -7.10 -5.44
CA PRO A 303 -2.45 -7.42 -4.09
C PRO A 303 -2.30 -6.19 -3.20
N GLU A 304 -1.92 -5.02 -3.74
CA GLU A 304 -1.80 -3.78 -2.95
C GLU A 304 -3.14 -3.40 -2.31
N ALA A 305 -4.25 -3.53 -3.06
CA ALA A 305 -5.59 -3.27 -2.52
C ALA A 305 -5.96 -4.25 -1.39
N ILE A 306 -5.49 -5.51 -1.44
CA ILE A 306 -5.65 -6.45 -0.32
C ILE A 306 -4.90 -5.96 0.92
N HIS A 307 -3.67 -5.45 0.74
CA HIS A 307 -2.84 -4.94 1.83
C HIS A 307 -3.46 -3.72 2.49
N TRP A 308 -4.03 -2.81 1.69
CA TRP A 308 -4.78 -1.65 2.20
C TRP A 308 -6.05 -2.03 2.93
N LYS A 309 -6.85 -2.97 2.40
CA LYS A 309 -8.04 -3.45 3.10
C LYS A 309 -7.71 -4.00 4.49
N LYS A 310 -6.64 -4.81 4.58
CA LYS A 310 -6.15 -5.31 5.88
C LYS A 310 -5.64 -4.19 6.79
N ALA A 311 -5.02 -3.15 6.21
CA ALA A 311 -4.61 -1.97 6.96
C ALA A 311 -5.81 -1.17 7.50
N GLU A 312 -6.87 -0.98 6.72
CA GLU A 312 -8.11 -0.32 7.16
C GLU A 312 -8.78 -1.12 8.29
N ASN A 313 -8.80 -2.45 8.19
CA ASN A 313 -9.26 -3.30 9.29
C ASN A 313 -8.42 -3.10 10.57
N ASN A 314 -7.10 -3.01 10.43
CA ASN A 314 -6.22 -2.72 11.57
C ASN A 314 -6.43 -1.31 12.16
N ILE A 315 -6.77 -0.31 11.34
CA ILE A 315 -7.18 1.00 11.82
C ILE A 315 -8.49 0.91 12.61
N SER A 316 -9.47 0.16 12.12
CA SER A 316 -10.71 -0.09 12.88
C SER A 316 -10.42 -0.78 14.22
N ASP A 317 -9.56 -1.79 14.23
CA ASP A 317 -9.19 -2.53 15.45
C ASP A 317 -8.43 -1.65 16.46
N LEU A 318 -7.58 -0.74 15.96
CA LEU A 318 -6.84 0.22 16.78
C LEU A 318 -7.77 1.06 17.67
N GLY A 319 -8.97 1.39 17.19
CA GLY A 319 -9.96 2.16 17.94
C GLY A 319 -10.37 1.52 19.27
N SER A 320 -10.32 0.18 19.34
CA SER A 320 -10.56 -0.57 20.58
C SER A 320 -9.39 -0.54 21.57
N ILE A 321 -8.19 -0.23 21.10
CA ILE A 321 -6.94 -0.24 21.87
C ILE A 321 -6.57 1.16 22.39
N VAL A 322 -6.94 2.21 21.66
CA VAL A 322 -6.57 3.61 21.94
C VAL A 322 -7.83 4.36 22.41
N ASP A 323 -7.94 4.60 23.73
CA ASP A 323 -8.98 5.40 24.43
C ASP A 323 -10.37 5.48 23.75
N SER A 324 -10.91 4.32 23.34
CA SER A 324 -12.26 4.22 22.76
C SER A 324 -12.54 5.20 21.61
N VAL A 325 -11.54 5.46 20.75
CA VAL A 325 -11.80 6.20 19.50
C VAL A 325 -12.58 5.27 18.58
N ASP A 326 -13.84 5.60 18.30
CA ASP A 326 -14.63 4.83 17.35
C ASP A 326 -14.12 5.04 15.92
N LEU A 327 -13.27 4.12 15.47
CA LEU A 327 -12.72 4.05 14.11
C LEU A 327 -13.49 3.06 13.21
N SER A 328 -14.57 2.45 13.72
CA SER A 328 -15.38 1.48 12.96
C SER A 328 -16.07 2.09 11.75
N PHE A 329 -16.20 3.42 11.71
CA PHE A 329 -16.68 4.16 10.54
C PHE A 329 -15.94 3.75 9.26
N TRP A 330 -14.61 3.55 9.33
CA TRP A 330 -13.75 3.29 8.17
C TRP A 330 -13.68 1.83 7.73
N LYS A 331 -14.34 0.92 8.47
CA LYS A 331 -14.29 -0.50 8.18
C LYS A 331 -15.05 -0.82 6.88
N GLU A 332 -14.41 -1.61 6.01
CA GLU A 332 -15.00 -2.11 4.74
C GLU A 332 -15.46 -1.01 3.77
N LEU A 333 -14.79 0.15 3.79
CA LEU A 333 -15.06 1.26 2.87
C LEU A 333 -14.10 1.34 1.69
N ASP A 334 -13.14 0.41 1.58
CA ASP A 334 -12.08 0.43 0.57
C ASP A 334 -12.60 0.50 -0.87
N TRP A 335 -13.71 -0.20 -1.15
CA TRP A 335 -14.35 -0.31 -2.48
C TRP A 335 -15.60 0.56 -2.63
N VAL A 336 -15.95 1.36 -1.62
CA VAL A 336 -17.20 2.10 -1.55
C VAL A 336 -17.06 3.49 -2.18
N GLY A 337 -17.98 3.85 -3.07
CA GLY A 337 -17.98 5.15 -3.73
C GLY A 337 -19.05 5.28 -4.81
N ASP A 338 -19.38 6.52 -5.18
CA ASP A 338 -20.34 6.80 -6.24
C ASP A 338 -20.18 8.18 -6.86
N TYR A 339 -20.83 8.41 -7.99
CA TYR A 339 -20.90 9.70 -8.66
C TYR A 339 -21.96 10.60 -8.02
N TYR A 340 -21.54 11.83 -7.71
CA TYR A 340 -22.41 12.88 -7.21
C TYR A 340 -22.26 14.13 -8.06
N PHE A 341 -23.31 14.93 -8.13
CA PHE A 341 -23.25 16.21 -8.82
C PHE A 341 -22.43 17.24 -8.03
N THR A 342 -21.62 18.00 -8.76
CA THR A 342 -20.97 19.21 -8.27
C THR A 342 -21.94 20.39 -8.27
N GLU A 343 -21.52 21.52 -7.71
CA GLU A 343 -22.28 22.78 -7.73
C GLU A 343 -22.60 23.27 -9.16
N ILE A 344 -21.75 22.94 -10.14
CA ILE A 344 -21.89 23.34 -11.55
C ILE A 344 -22.60 22.27 -12.41
N GLY A 345 -23.17 21.22 -11.81
CA GLY A 345 -23.93 20.19 -12.51
C GLY A 345 -23.09 19.12 -13.22
N SER A 346 -21.77 19.14 -13.10
CA SER A 346 -20.92 18.03 -13.54
C SER A 346 -20.91 16.90 -12.50
N GLU A 347 -20.69 15.66 -12.91
CA GLU A 347 -20.61 14.53 -11.98
C GLU A 347 -19.17 14.28 -11.52
N PHE A 348 -19.02 13.88 -10.27
CA PHE A 348 -17.74 13.64 -9.61
C PHE A 348 -17.82 12.36 -8.76
N LEU A 349 -16.92 11.43 -9.02
CA LEU A 349 -16.79 10.21 -8.22
C LEU A 349 -16.19 10.55 -6.85
N VAL A 350 -16.97 10.33 -5.80
CA VAL A 350 -16.54 10.46 -4.41
C VAL A 350 -16.25 9.06 -3.88
N SER A 351 -15.00 8.85 -3.48
CA SER A 351 -14.52 7.63 -2.83
C SER A 351 -14.68 7.76 -1.31
N PHE A 352 -15.15 6.70 -0.66
CA PHE A 352 -15.20 6.57 0.80
C PHE A 352 -13.97 5.83 1.36
N ASN A 353 -13.06 5.40 0.49
CA ASN A 353 -11.80 4.75 0.85
C ASN A 353 -10.97 5.65 1.79
N LEU A 354 -10.50 5.09 2.90
CA LEU A 354 -9.76 5.84 3.92
C LEU A 354 -8.48 6.43 3.32
N VAL A 355 -7.74 5.63 2.56
CA VAL A 355 -6.44 5.99 2.00
C VAL A 355 -6.57 7.11 0.99
N ASP A 356 -7.52 6.98 0.05
CA ASP A 356 -7.81 8.04 -0.91
C ASP A 356 -8.14 9.36 -0.20
N THR A 357 -8.94 9.29 0.86
CA THR A 357 -9.39 10.47 1.61
C THR A 357 -8.24 11.09 2.45
N VAL A 358 -7.43 10.26 3.12
CA VAL A 358 -6.25 10.70 3.90
C VAL A 358 -5.19 11.34 2.98
N MET A 359 -4.92 10.72 1.83
CA MET A 359 -3.93 11.24 0.87
C MET A 359 -4.40 12.55 0.25
N SER A 360 -5.71 12.73 0.09
CA SER A 360 -6.28 13.96 -0.43
C SER A 360 -6.16 15.14 0.55
N LEU A 361 -6.06 14.91 1.88
CA LEU A 361 -5.76 15.97 2.85
C LEU A 361 -4.42 16.64 2.59
N VAL A 362 -3.42 15.88 2.16
CA VAL A 362 -2.07 16.39 1.90
C VAL A 362 -2.06 17.35 0.70
N ARG A 363 -3.03 17.20 -0.21
CA ARG A 363 -3.18 18.00 -1.43
C ARG A 363 -4.49 18.79 -1.46
N GLN A 364 -4.98 19.25 -0.30
CA GLN A 364 -6.25 20.00 -0.17
C GLN A 364 -6.42 21.13 -1.20
N LYS A 365 -5.33 21.78 -1.62
CA LYS A 365 -5.37 22.89 -2.59
C LYS A 365 -5.49 22.45 -4.05
N GLU A 366 -5.22 21.19 -4.38
CA GLU A 366 -5.09 20.73 -5.76
C GLU A 366 -6.29 19.88 -6.25
N MET A 367 -7.24 19.50 -5.36
CA MET A 367 -8.36 18.57 -5.66
C MET A 367 -7.92 17.35 -6.50
N ILE A 368 -6.73 16.82 -6.23
CA ILE A 368 -6.20 15.69 -6.99
C ILE A 368 -6.96 14.44 -6.58
N LYS A 369 -7.60 13.83 -7.57
CA LYS A 369 -8.31 12.56 -7.47
C LYS A 369 -7.32 11.43 -7.18
N TYR A 370 -7.17 11.07 -5.91
CA TYR A 370 -6.74 9.72 -5.53
C TYR A 370 -7.99 8.86 -5.59
N LEU A 371 -8.19 8.16 -6.71
CA LEU A 371 -9.32 7.24 -6.90
C LEU A 371 -8.86 5.82 -7.22
N TYR A 372 -7.55 5.65 -7.43
CA TYR A 372 -7.01 4.38 -7.86
C TYR A 372 -7.01 3.35 -6.72
N HIS A 373 -6.97 3.73 -5.43
CA HIS A 373 -7.13 2.71 -4.38
C HIS A 373 -8.55 2.15 -4.38
N HIS A 374 -9.55 3.03 -4.46
CA HIS A 374 -10.96 2.64 -4.58
C HIS A 374 -11.27 1.76 -5.80
N GLN A 375 -10.78 2.13 -6.98
CA GLN A 375 -11.05 1.37 -8.20
C GLN A 375 -10.43 -0.03 -8.16
N GLU A 376 -9.19 -0.15 -7.67
CA GLU A 376 -8.50 -1.44 -7.53
C GLU A 376 -9.17 -2.30 -6.43
N ALA A 377 -9.67 -1.68 -5.36
CA ALA A 377 -10.45 -2.35 -4.34
C ALA A 377 -11.79 -2.86 -4.88
N LEU A 378 -12.46 -2.11 -5.76
CA LEU A 378 -13.70 -2.55 -6.41
C LEU A 378 -13.46 -3.72 -7.37
N TRP A 379 -12.37 -3.73 -8.13
CA TRP A 379 -11.97 -4.90 -8.93
C TRP A 379 -11.76 -6.15 -8.06
N ASN A 380 -11.03 -6.00 -6.95
CA ASN A 380 -10.86 -7.07 -5.97
C ASN A 380 -12.19 -7.52 -5.36
N LYS A 381 -13.11 -6.60 -5.04
CA LYS A 381 -14.44 -6.90 -4.48
C LYS A 381 -15.23 -7.79 -5.44
N ILE A 382 -15.27 -7.46 -6.73
CA ILE A 382 -15.95 -8.28 -7.74
C ILE A 382 -15.39 -9.70 -7.76
N PHE A 383 -14.06 -9.85 -7.76
CA PHE A 383 -13.43 -11.16 -7.74
C PHE A 383 -13.69 -11.92 -6.43
N SER A 384 -13.58 -11.24 -5.28
CA SER A 384 -13.72 -11.86 -3.97
C SER A 384 -15.16 -12.26 -3.64
N GLU A 385 -16.16 -11.56 -4.15
CA GLU A 385 -17.56 -12.01 -4.02
C GLU A 385 -17.82 -13.33 -4.76
N ALA A 386 -17.08 -13.58 -5.85
CA ALA A 386 -17.18 -14.83 -6.60
C ALA A 386 -16.39 -15.98 -5.97
N MET A 387 -15.21 -15.70 -5.43
CA MET A 387 -14.23 -16.73 -5.04
C MET A 387 -13.99 -16.83 -3.53
N GLY A 388 -14.28 -15.78 -2.77
CA GLY A 388 -13.86 -15.58 -1.38
C GLY A 388 -12.51 -14.85 -1.28
N GLU A 389 -12.36 -14.00 -0.26
CA GLU A 389 -11.17 -13.17 -0.06
C GLU A 389 -9.89 -13.97 0.21
N GLU A 390 -9.97 -14.97 1.09
CA GLU A 390 -8.82 -15.82 1.41
C GLU A 390 -8.36 -16.60 0.17
N LYS A 391 -9.32 -17.15 -0.58
CA LYS A 391 -9.06 -17.87 -1.82
C LYS A 391 -8.45 -16.96 -2.89
N MET A 392 -8.91 -15.70 -3.00
CA MET A 392 -8.32 -14.72 -3.92
C MET A 392 -6.83 -14.51 -3.64
N GLU A 393 -6.44 -14.26 -2.39
CA GLU A 393 -5.03 -14.08 -2.02
C GLU A 393 -4.19 -15.34 -2.30
N GLU A 394 -4.74 -16.52 -2.03
CA GLU A 394 -4.09 -17.80 -2.37
C GLU A 394 -3.90 -17.97 -3.89
N MET A 395 -4.94 -17.68 -4.68
CA MET A 395 -4.88 -17.77 -6.14
C MET A 395 -3.88 -16.79 -6.73
N ILE A 396 -3.79 -15.56 -6.18
CA ILE A 396 -2.76 -14.58 -6.56
C ILE A 396 -1.36 -15.14 -6.31
N ILE A 397 -1.10 -15.69 -5.11
CA ILE A 397 0.22 -16.26 -4.77
C ILE A 397 0.54 -17.46 -5.66
N GLN A 398 -0.44 -18.34 -5.91
CA GLN A 398 -0.25 -19.54 -6.72
C GLN A 398 0.04 -19.21 -8.19
N ASN A 399 -0.57 -18.15 -8.73
CA ASN A 399 -0.45 -17.78 -10.14
C ASN A 399 0.44 -16.56 -10.39
N TRP A 400 1.18 -16.09 -9.38
CA TRP A 400 1.98 -14.87 -9.44
C TRP A 400 2.89 -14.80 -10.67
N GLU A 401 3.62 -15.89 -10.94
CA GLU A 401 4.60 -15.92 -12.04
C GLU A 401 3.95 -16.04 -13.41
N LYS A 402 2.72 -16.55 -13.46
CA LYS A 402 1.88 -16.56 -14.65
C LYS A 402 1.37 -15.15 -14.98
N GLY A 403 1.22 -14.31 -13.96
CA GLY A 403 0.71 -12.94 -14.07
C GLY A 403 -0.81 -12.85 -14.28
N TYR A 404 -1.53 -13.97 -14.16
CA TYR A 404 -2.99 -14.03 -14.27
C TYR A 404 -3.59 -15.28 -13.64
N ILE A 405 -4.87 -15.22 -13.33
CA ILE A 405 -5.69 -16.31 -12.79
C ILE A 405 -6.70 -16.74 -13.86
N ASP A 406 -6.79 -18.04 -14.14
CA ASP A 406 -7.91 -18.59 -14.94
C ASP A 406 -9.03 -19.00 -13.96
N ILE A 407 -10.28 -18.70 -14.32
CA ILE A 407 -11.48 -19.02 -13.52
C ILE A 407 -12.43 -19.99 -14.21
#